data_AF-A0A5C5RUY0-F1
#
_entry.id   AF-A0A5C5RUY0-F1
#
_cell.length_a   1.000
_cell.length_b   1.000
_cell.length_c   1.000
_cell.angle_alpha   90.00
_cell.angle_beta   90.00
_cell.angle_gamma   90.00
#
_symmetry.space_group_name_H-M   'P 1'
#
loop_
_entity.id
_entity.type
_entity.pdbx_description
1 polymer ?
#
loop_
_entity_poly.entity_id
_entity_poly.type
_entity_poly.pdbx_seq_one_letter_code
_entity_poly.pdbx_strand_id
1 'polypeptide(L)'
;MWLPTLAALIITAVFQFIGPWTISLGFAKMTVYPMVWGLIAGALVSAQRLAPFTPRMWKVSDRLMATAVAMLVTLLGFTIGPNLPTLAKAGPALLLQEVGHLFGTIALALPIAVLLRMGRATVGATFAIDREASFAIVGGKYGTDSEEYRGVMSMYVFGTMFGAVVVALAASTVTSLNVFDPQALAMGVGVGSTSMMAAGLAAITSAHPEMADQVKALATTSNMITMILGTYVGVWIALPLADKVYRLLTRKRPDHAAKVAAEVAAAREAGAPIQAESTDVAVNVPLKVAMPIILVLGIVTATVAANRFDPQILLGYTLVAVVTMAAIGLGRAARDRIPMIIWASLIGTALSSPWSPVQQIVVRAGASISFLSLCCVVLTFGGLAMAQNLPALRRIGWRIVPVGTVAIIASFLLATVIAEFALGLWH
;
A
#
# COMPACT_ATOMS: atom_id res chain seq x y z
N MET A 1 2.40 9.41 25.50
CA MET A 1 2.96 8.30 24.68
C MET A 1 2.22 6.99 24.92
N TRP A 2 1.92 6.64 26.17
CA TRP A 2 1.26 5.38 26.54
C TRP A 2 -0.15 5.21 25.97
N LEU A 3 -1.00 6.22 26.05
CA LEU A 3 -2.40 6.10 25.62
C LEU A 3 -2.57 5.81 24.10
N PRO A 4 -1.88 6.49 23.18
CA PRO A 4 -1.88 6.12 21.75
C PRO A 4 -1.35 4.71 21.49
N THR A 5 -0.32 4.31 22.22
CA THR A 5 0.30 2.99 22.08
C THR A 5 -0.64 1.89 22.55
N LEU A 6 -1.29 2.09 23.69
CA LEU A 6 -2.27 1.16 24.26
C LEU A 6 -3.51 1.06 23.37
N ALA A 7 -4.02 2.19 22.86
CA ALA A 7 -5.13 2.19 21.91
C ALA A 7 -4.77 1.42 20.65
N ALA A 8 -3.59 1.65 20.07
CA ALA A 8 -3.12 0.91 18.90
C ALA A 8 -2.97 -0.58 19.17
N LEU A 9 -2.44 -0.96 20.34
CA LEU A 9 -2.29 -2.36 20.74
C LEU A 9 -3.66 -3.05 20.86
N ILE A 10 -4.63 -2.42 21.53
CA ILE A 10 -5.97 -2.97 21.72
C ILE A 10 -6.68 -3.10 20.36
N ILE A 11 -6.67 -2.04 19.55
CA ILE A 11 -7.34 -2.03 18.24
C ILE A 11 -6.75 -3.12 17.36
N THR A 12 -5.42 -3.17 17.23
CA THR A 12 -4.77 -4.15 16.36
C THR A 12 -4.97 -5.57 16.86
N ALA A 13 -4.86 -5.84 18.16
CA ALA A 13 -5.12 -7.17 18.72
C ALA A 13 -6.57 -7.61 18.47
N VAL A 14 -7.56 -6.74 18.71
CA VAL A 14 -8.98 -7.06 18.50
C VAL A 14 -9.27 -7.39 17.04
N PHE A 15 -8.87 -6.53 16.09
CA PHE A 15 -9.18 -6.79 14.68
C PHE A 15 -8.36 -7.94 14.10
N GLN A 16 -7.14 -8.15 14.59
CA GLN A 16 -6.34 -9.28 14.15
C GLN A 16 -6.91 -10.61 14.67
N PHE A 17 -7.53 -10.60 15.86
CA PHE A 17 -8.26 -11.74 16.40
C PHE A 17 -9.57 -12.01 15.64
N ILE A 18 -10.33 -10.96 15.31
CA ILE A 18 -11.55 -11.07 14.48
C ILE A 18 -11.23 -11.62 13.09
N GLY A 19 -10.07 -11.24 12.53
CA GLY A 19 -9.64 -11.66 11.21
C GLY A 19 -10.36 -10.90 10.07
N PRO A 20 -10.15 -11.33 8.81
CA PRO A 20 -10.78 -10.69 7.67
C PRO A 20 -12.29 -10.95 7.65
N TRP A 21 -13.07 -9.90 7.42
CA TRP A 21 -14.51 -10.03 7.20
C TRP A 21 -14.78 -10.10 5.70
N THR A 22 -15.30 -11.24 5.25
CA THR A 22 -15.67 -11.46 3.84
C THR A 22 -17.19 -11.47 3.68
N ILE A 23 -17.67 -10.61 2.78
CA ILE A 23 -19.05 -10.59 2.31
C ILE A 23 -19.06 -11.20 0.91
N SER A 24 -19.82 -12.28 0.73
CA SER A 24 -19.96 -12.94 -0.57
C SER A 24 -21.12 -12.32 -1.34
N LEU A 25 -20.82 -11.74 -2.51
CA LEU A 25 -21.80 -11.11 -3.39
C LEU A 25 -22.26 -12.06 -4.53
N GLY A 26 -21.96 -13.36 -4.41
CA GLY A 26 -22.17 -14.36 -5.45
C GLY A 26 -21.06 -14.34 -6.50
N PHE A 27 -20.99 -13.29 -7.31
CA PHE A 27 -20.02 -13.14 -8.41
C PHE A 27 -18.63 -12.67 -7.97
N ALA A 28 -18.52 -12.11 -6.76
CA ALA A 28 -17.27 -11.64 -6.18
C ALA A 28 -17.30 -11.74 -4.65
N LYS A 29 -16.12 -11.68 -4.04
CA LYS A 29 -15.97 -11.58 -2.58
C LYS A 29 -15.43 -10.21 -2.23
N MET A 30 -16.16 -9.49 -1.39
CA MET A 30 -15.69 -8.24 -0.79
C MET A 30 -15.05 -8.58 0.55
N THR A 31 -13.73 -8.39 0.70
CA THR A 31 -13.02 -8.73 1.94
C THR A 31 -12.42 -7.49 2.57
N VAL A 32 -12.84 -7.21 3.80
CA VAL A 32 -12.28 -6.12 4.61
C VAL A 32 -11.27 -6.72 5.58
N TYR A 33 -9.99 -6.44 5.36
CA TYR A 33 -8.91 -6.97 6.17
C TYR A 33 -8.78 -6.22 7.52
N PRO A 34 -8.22 -6.87 8.56
CA PRO A 34 -8.03 -6.28 9.90
C PRO A 34 -7.40 -4.89 9.90
N MET A 35 -6.49 -4.61 8.96
CA MET A 35 -5.82 -3.32 8.87
C MET A 35 -6.73 -2.16 8.43
N VAL A 36 -7.74 -2.42 7.60
CA VAL A 36 -8.71 -1.41 7.18
C VAL A 36 -9.62 -1.07 8.37
N TRP A 37 -10.04 -2.10 9.11
CA TRP A 37 -10.75 -1.91 10.37
C TRP A 37 -9.89 -1.18 11.41
N GLY A 38 -8.61 -1.51 11.51
CA GLY A 38 -7.66 -0.82 12.38
C GLY A 38 -7.53 0.67 12.06
N LEU A 39 -7.45 1.02 10.76
CA LEU A 39 -7.48 2.42 10.31
C LEU A 39 -8.77 3.14 10.73
N ILE A 40 -9.92 2.55 10.42
CA ILE A 40 -11.24 3.13 10.70
C ILE A 40 -11.43 3.29 12.22
N ALA A 41 -11.14 2.24 12.99
CA ALA A 41 -11.26 2.26 14.44
C ALA A 41 -10.27 3.23 15.09
N GLY A 42 -9.02 3.30 14.61
CA GLY A 42 -8.06 4.31 15.04
C GLY A 42 -8.58 5.73 14.82
N ALA A 43 -9.18 5.98 13.66
CA ALA A 43 -9.81 7.27 13.37
C ALA A 43 -11.01 7.57 14.30
N LEU A 44 -11.88 6.58 14.53
CA LEU A 44 -13.04 6.75 15.41
C LEU A 44 -12.63 6.98 16.88
N VAL A 45 -11.66 6.20 17.38
CA VAL A 45 -11.14 6.31 18.76
C VAL A 45 -10.43 7.64 18.97
N SER A 46 -9.67 8.12 17.99
CA SER A 46 -8.99 9.41 18.10
C SER A 46 -9.93 10.62 17.96
N ALA A 47 -11.05 10.48 17.24
CA ALA A 47 -12.03 11.54 16.98
C ALA A 47 -13.29 11.51 17.86
N GLN A 48 -13.38 10.60 18.83
CA GLN A 48 -14.58 10.46 19.68
C GLN A 48 -14.85 11.71 20.55
N ARG A 49 -16.11 11.90 20.96
CA ARG A 49 -16.52 13.06 21.78
C ARG A 49 -16.24 12.91 23.28
N LEU A 50 -16.12 11.68 23.79
CA LEU A 50 -16.01 11.43 25.24
C LEU A 50 -14.61 11.67 25.77
N ALA A 51 -13.60 11.13 25.08
CA ALA A 51 -12.19 11.30 25.41
C ALA A 51 -11.39 11.45 24.11
N PRO A 52 -11.51 12.60 23.41
CA PRO A 52 -10.76 12.85 22.19
C PRO A 52 -9.26 12.82 22.47
N PHE A 53 -8.50 12.40 21.47
CA PHE A 53 -7.04 12.45 21.58
C PHE A 53 -6.58 13.90 21.64
N THR A 54 -5.60 14.18 22.50
CA THR A 54 -4.95 15.49 22.53
C THR A 54 -4.05 15.67 21.31
N PRO A 55 -3.70 16.91 20.95
CA PRO A 55 -2.79 17.14 19.82
C PRO A 55 -1.40 16.50 19.98
N ARG A 56 -0.91 16.41 21.22
CA ARG A 56 0.28 15.62 21.59
C ARG A 56 0.14 14.16 21.17
N MET A 57 -1.04 13.57 21.37
CA MET A 57 -1.30 12.15 21.09
C MET A 57 -1.37 11.84 19.60
N TRP A 58 -1.93 12.74 18.78
CA TRP A 58 -1.89 12.60 17.32
C TRP A 58 -0.46 12.63 16.80
N LYS A 59 0.34 13.61 17.26
CA LYS A 59 1.76 13.70 16.89
C LYS A 59 2.56 12.47 17.32
N VAL A 60 2.32 11.92 18.51
CA VAL A 60 2.94 10.64 18.91
C VAL A 60 2.54 9.52 17.95
N SER A 61 1.25 9.42 17.59
CA SER A 61 0.75 8.39 16.67
C SER A 61 1.40 8.50 15.29
N ASP A 62 1.55 9.70 14.76
CA ASP A 62 2.25 9.96 13.49
C ASP A 62 3.72 9.53 13.53
N ARG A 63 4.45 9.88 14.60
CA ARG A 63 5.86 9.47 14.78
C ARG A 63 6.02 7.96 14.92
N LEU A 64 5.10 7.29 15.61
CA LEU A 64 5.07 5.84 15.74
C LEU A 64 4.72 5.18 14.40
N MET A 65 3.76 5.73 13.65
CA MET A 65 3.44 5.28 12.29
C MET A 65 4.68 5.35 11.40
N ALA A 66 5.41 6.46 11.39
CA ALA A 66 6.62 6.61 10.58
C ALA A 66 7.68 5.53 10.91
N THR A 67 7.80 5.17 12.18
CA THR A 67 8.70 4.08 12.63
C THR A 67 8.20 2.71 12.16
N ALA A 68 6.89 2.45 12.24
CA ALA A 68 6.28 1.22 11.73
C ALA A 68 6.40 1.10 10.21
N VAL A 69 6.26 2.19 9.47
CA VAL A 69 6.51 2.24 8.02
C VAL A 69 7.96 1.87 7.72
N ALA A 70 8.93 2.36 8.50
CA ALA A 70 10.34 2.00 8.32
C ALA A 70 10.58 0.48 8.47
N MET A 71 9.98 -0.15 9.47
CA MET A 71 10.03 -1.61 9.64
C MET A 71 9.34 -2.35 8.50
N LEU A 72 8.20 -1.82 8.03
CA LEU A 72 7.46 -2.40 6.91
C LEU A 72 8.29 -2.41 5.63
N VAL A 73 9.06 -1.36 5.37
CA VAL A 73 9.97 -1.29 4.21
C VAL A 73 11.06 -2.36 4.31
N THR A 74 11.64 -2.54 5.49
CA THR A 74 12.66 -3.57 5.71
C THR A 74 12.08 -4.96 5.47
N LEU A 75 10.87 -5.24 5.98
CA LEU A 75 10.17 -6.50 5.76
C LEU A 75 9.87 -6.76 4.28
N LEU A 76 9.51 -5.71 3.53
CA LEU A 76 9.35 -5.79 2.08
C LEU A 76 10.66 -6.23 1.40
N GLY A 77 11.81 -5.69 1.82
CA GLY A 77 13.13 -6.14 1.35
C GLY A 77 13.38 -7.63 1.60
N PHE A 78 12.97 -8.17 2.75
CA PHE A 78 13.10 -9.60 3.05
C PHE A 78 12.24 -10.49 2.15
N THR A 79 11.16 -9.93 1.60
CA THR A 79 10.27 -10.62 0.67
C THR A 79 10.85 -10.62 -0.76
N ILE A 80 11.58 -9.57 -1.14
CA ILE A 80 12.16 -9.42 -2.47
C ILE A 80 13.35 -10.38 -2.69
N GLY A 81 14.28 -10.44 -1.74
CA GLY A 81 15.54 -11.20 -1.90
C GLY A 81 15.38 -12.66 -2.35
N PRO A 82 14.57 -13.52 -1.69
CA PRO A 82 14.44 -14.92 -2.08
C PRO A 82 13.80 -15.10 -3.47
N ASN A 83 13.07 -14.09 -3.96
CA ASN A 83 12.35 -14.14 -5.22
C ASN A 83 13.15 -13.58 -6.41
N LEU A 84 14.39 -13.13 -6.20
CA LEU A 84 15.26 -12.62 -7.27
C LEU A 84 15.49 -13.64 -8.40
N PRO A 85 15.70 -14.95 -8.15
CA PRO A 85 15.81 -15.93 -9.24
C PRO A 85 14.53 -16.06 -10.07
N THR A 86 13.36 -15.97 -9.41
CA THR A 86 12.06 -16.00 -10.11
C THR A 86 11.89 -14.77 -10.98
N LEU A 87 12.30 -13.59 -10.49
CA LEU A 87 12.29 -12.36 -11.28
C LEU A 87 13.26 -12.43 -12.47
N ALA A 88 14.45 -13.01 -12.28
CA ALA A 88 15.43 -13.18 -13.35
C ALA A 88 14.99 -14.19 -14.43
N LYS A 89 14.19 -15.19 -14.05
CA LYS A 89 13.59 -16.17 -14.96
C LYS A 89 12.26 -15.70 -15.56
N ALA A 90 11.70 -14.58 -15.09
CA ALA A 90 10.46 -14.07 -15.60
C ALA A 90 10.64 -13.69 -17.08
N GLY A 91 9.78 -14.22 -17.94
CA GLY A 91 9.78 -13.87 -19.35
C GLY A 91 9.51 -12.37 -19.56
N PRO A 92 9.95 -11.79 -20.69
CA PRO A 92 9.73 -10.38 -21.01
C PRO A 92 8.27 -9.95 -20.85
N ALA A 93 7.31 -10.81 -21.19
CA ALA A 93 5.88 -10.54 -21.02
C ALA A 93 5.50 -10.22 -19.57
N LEU A 94 5.97 -11.02 -18.61
CA LEU A 94 5.67 -10.85 -17.18
C LEU A 94 6.31 -9.58 -16.60
N LEU A 95 7.41 -9.12 -17.17
CA LEU A 95 8.04 -7.85 -16.79
C LEU A 95 7.36 -6.65 -17.46
N LEU A 96 7.00 -6.78 -18.74
CA LEU A 96 6.37 -5.73 -19.53
C LEU A 96 4.94 -5.42 -19.08
N GLN A 97 4.18 -6.39 -18.56
CA GLN A 97 2.84 -6.14 -18.05
C GLN A 97 2.80 -5.07 -16.93
N GLU A 98 3.89 -4.92 -16.16
CA GLU A 98 4.01 -3.89 -15.13
C GLU A 98 4.00 -2.48 -15.74
N VAL A 99 4.48 -2.33 -16.98
CA VAL A 99 4.34 -1.09 -17.76
C VAL A 99 2.87 -0.82 -18.08
N GLY A 100 2.08 -1.86 -18.33
CA GLY A 100 0.65 -1.74 -18.61
C GLY A 100 -0.12 -1.29 -17.38
N HIS A 101 0.20 -1.88 -16.23
CA HIS A 101 -0.29 -1.41 -14.93
C HIS A 101 0.02 0.08 -14.71
N LEU A 102 1.30 0.43 -14.83
CA LEU A 102 1.81 1.78 -14.64
C LEU A 102 1.10 2.78 -15.56
N PHE A 103 1.06 2.47 -16.85
CA PHE A 103 0.47 3.34 -17.84
C PHE A 103 -1.04 3.48 -17.63
N GLY A 104 -1.74 2.42 -17.25
CA GLY A 104 -3.18 2.49 -16.99
C GLY A 104 -3.56 3.45 -15.88
N THR A 105 -2.84 3.40 -14.76
CA THR A 105 -3.10 4.33 -13.64
C THR A 105 -2.77 5.78 -14.01
N ILE A 106 -1.62 6.03 -14.62
CA ILE A 106 -1.14 7.39 -14.92
C ILE A 106 -1.85 8.00 -16.13
N ALA A 107 -2.14 7.24 -17.18
CA ALA A 107 -2.74 7.77 -18.40
C ALA A 107 -4.25 7.97 -18.27
N LEU A 108 -4.94 7.14 -17.49
CA LEU A 108 -6.41 7.14 -17.42
C LEU A 108 -6.96 7.64 -16.07
N ALA A 109 -6.43 7.16 -14.93
CA ALA A 109 -6.97 7.55 -13.63
C ALA A 109 -6.48 8.94 -13.18
N LEU A 110 -5.22 9.27 -13.44
CA LEU A 110 -4.63 10.56 -13.06
C LEU A 110 -5.38 11.76 -13.65
N PRO A 111 -5.71 11.82 -14.96
CA PRO A 111 -6.48 12.93 -15.51
C PRO A 111 -7.86 13.09 -14.86
N ILE A 112 -8.52 11.99 -14.49
CA ILE A 112 -9.80 12.00 -13.79
C ILE A 112 -9.64 12.56 -12.38
N ALA A 113 -8.60 12.15 -11.65
CA ALA A 113 -8.29 12.69 -10.33
C ALA A 113 -7.97 14.19 -10.37
N VAL A 114 -7.26 14.64 -11.42
CA VAL A 114 -7.05 16.08 -11.68
C VAL A 114 -8.38 16.75 -11.96
N LEU A 115 -9.23 16.20 -12.82
CA LEU A 115 -10.55 16.78 -13.14
C LEU A 115 -11.42 16.94 -11.89
N LEU A 116 -11.39 15.95 -10.98
CA LEU A 116 -12.07 15.96 -9.70
C LEU A 116 -11.39 16.84 -8.64
N ARG A 117 -10.31 17.54 -8.97
CA ARG A 117 -9.62 18.50 -8.10
C ARG A 117 -9.10 17.87 -6.82
N MET A 118 -8.55 16.65 -6.91
CA MET A 118 -7.91 15.99 -5.76
C MET A 118 -6.60 16.66 -5.33
N GLY A 119 -6.08 17.62 -6.09
CA GLY A 119 -4.84 18.34 -5.76
C GLY A 119 -3.65 17.39 -5.76
N ARG A 120 -2.71 17.56 -4.83
CA ARG A 120 -1.52 16.71 -4.72
C ARG A 120 -1.83 15.25 -4.36
N ALA A 121 -2.98 14.99 -3.73
CA ALA A 121 -3.45 13.62 -3.47
C ALA A 121 -3.66 12.82 -4.76
N THR A 122 -3.84 13.49 -5.91
CA THR A 122 -3.86 12.84 -7.23
C THR A 122 -2.60 12.01 -7.46
N VAL A 123 -1.42 12.58 -7.21
CA VAL A 123 -0.15 11.89 -7.46
C VAL A 123 -0.05 10.62 -6.63
N GLY A 124 -0.40 10.70 -5.35
CA GLY A 124 -0.40 9.56 -4.45
C GLY A 124 -1.43 8.50 -4.83
N ALA A 125 -2.65 8.90 -5.21
CA ALA A 125 -3.74 7.96 -5.50
C ALA A 125 -3.65 7.28 -6.88
N THR A 126 -2.77 7.75 -7.78
CA THR A 126 -2.78 7.31 -9.18
C THR A 126 -1.40 6.98 -9.76
N PHE A 127 -0.33 6.93 -8.95
CA PHE A 127 0.96 6.43 -9.45
C PHE A 127 1.01 4.90 -9.50
N ALA A 128 0.11 4.22 -8.78
CA ALA A 128 -0.13 2.78 -8.80
C ALA A 128 -1.58 2.53 -8.33
N ILE A 129 -2.02 1.26 -8.27
CA ILE A 129 -3.30 0.87 -7.61
C ILE A 129 -3.14 0.73 -6.08
N ASP A 130 -2.10 1.37 -5.55
CA ASP A 130 -1.66 1.40 -4.17
C ASP A 130 -1.65 0.06 -3.44
N ARG A 131 -0.45 -0.50 -3.35
CA ARG A 131 -0.14 -1.64 -2.46
C ARG A 131 0.51 -1.13 -1.19
N GLU A 132 0.79 -2.02 -0.26
CA GLU A 132 1.42 -1.70 1.02
C GLU A 132 2.78 -0.99 0.84
N ALA A 133 3.49 -1.33 -0.24
CA ALA A 133 4.71 -0.65 -0.66
C ALA A 133 4.50 0.85 -0.95
N SER A 134 3.32 1.27 -1.44
CA SER A 134 3.04 2.68 -1.72
C SER A 134 3.11 3.55 -0.46
N PHE A 135 2.67 3.04 0.70
CA PHE A 135 2.80 3.76 1.97
C PHE A 135 4.25 4.00 2.34
N ALA A 136 5.08 2.98 2.15
CA ALA A 136 6.52 3.08 2.35
C ALA A 136 7.10 4.17 1.44
N ILE A 137 6.86 4.08 0.13
CA ILE A 137 7.44 4.96 -0.88
C ILE A 137 7.03 6.42 -0.66
N VAL A 138 5.74 6.69 -0.57
CA VAL A 138 5.21 8.06 -0.45
C VAL A 138 5.48 8.62 0.95
N GLY A 139 5.38 7.79 1.99
CA GLY A 139 5.62 8.19 3.38
C GLY A 139 7.03 8.71 3.62
N GLY A 140 8.07 8.04 3.10
CA GLY A 140 9.44 8.56 3.29
C GLY A 140 9.88 9.61 2.27
N LYS A 141 9.18 9.78 1.13
CA LYS A 141 9.49 10.86 0.17
C LYS A 141 8.78 12.17 0.51
N TYR A 142 7.50 12.12 0.83
CA TYR A 142 6.65 13.30 1.05
C TYR A 142 6.30 13.51 2.53
N GLY A 143 6.53 12.53 3.39
CA GLY A 143 6.06 12.54 4.77
C GLY A 143 4.63 12.01 4.89
N THR A 144 4.30 11.49 6.06
CA THR A 144 3.00 10.89 6.40
C THR A 144 1.87 11.90 6.50
N ASP A 145 2.17 13.17 6.73
CA ASP A 145 1.20 14.27 6.79
C ASP A 145 0.81 14.85 5.41
N SER A 146 1.50 14.45 4.34
CA SER A 146 1.35 15.02 2.98
C SER A 146 0.00 14.71 2.33
N GLU A 147 -0.41 15.56 1.38
CA GLU A 147 -1.59 15.28 0.54
C GLU A 147 -1.39 14.01 -0.31
N GLU A 148 -0.17 13.76 -0.80
CA GLU A 148 0.20 12.54 -1.52
C GLU A 148 -0.05 11.28 -0.68
N TYR A 149 0.40 11.28 0.59
CA TYR A 149 0.18 10.14 1.48
C TYR A 149 -1.31 9.87 1.75
N ARG A 150 -2.11 10.94 1.86
CA ARG A 150 -3.57 10.83 1.98
C ARG A 150 -4.21 10.25 0.72
N GLY A 151 -3.65 10.54 -0.45
CA GLY A 151 -4.02 9.92 -1.72
C GLY A 151 -3.82 8.41 -1.70
N VAL A 152 -2.62 7.96 -1.33
CA VAL A 152 -2.28 6.53 -1.16
C VAL A 152 -3.23 5.85 -0.18
N MET A 153 -3.45 6.47 0.98
CA MET A 153 -4.32 5.90 2.00
C MET A 153 -5.76 5.74 1.51
N SER A 154 -6.27 6.75 0.79
CA SER A 154 -7.63 6.72 0.25
C SER A 154 -7.78 5.62 -0.81
N MET A 155 -6.82 5.54 -1.74
CA MET A 155 -6.82 4.54 -2.80
C MET A 155 -6.65 3.13 -2.24
N TYR A 156 -5.78 2.93 -1.24
CA TYR A 156 -5.59 1.64 -0.58
C TYR A 156 -6.85 1.13 0.11
N VAL A 157 -7.53 2.01 0.87
CA VAL A 157 -8.81 1.67 1.52
C VAL A 157 -9.84 1.32 0.47
N PHE A 158 -9.98 2.15 -0.57
CA PHE A 158 -10.89 1.90 -1.67
C PHE A 158 -10.59 0.56 -2.37
N GLY A 159 -9.35 0.32 -2.76
CA GLY A 159 -8.91 -0.88 -3.48
C GLY A 159 -9.06 -2.15 -2.65
N THR A 160 -8.78 -2.09 -1.35
CA THR A 160 -8.96 -3.23 -0.45
C THR A 160 -10.44 -3.59 -0.29
N MET A 161 -11.30 -2.57 -0.12
CA MET A 161 -12.73 -2.79 0.06
C MET A 161 -13.42 -3.19 -1.24
N PHE A 162 -13.25 -2.42 -2.31
CA PHE A 162 -14.05 -2.54 -3.52
C PHE A 162 -13.29 -3.15 -4.70
N GLY A 163 -11.96 -3.19 -4.65
CA GLY A 163 -11.15 -3.59 -5.80
C GLY A 163 -11.42 -5.00 -6.29
N ALA A 164 -11.65 -5.96 -5.39
CA ALA A 164 -11.98 -7.33 -5.78
C ALA A 164 -13.30 -7.41 -6.57
N VAL A 165 -14.29 -6.59 -6.20
CA VAL A 165 -15.57 -6.49 -6.92
C VAL A 165 -15.36 -5.85 -8.28
N VAL A 166 -14.60 -4.75 -8.35
CA VAL A 166 -14.29 -4.04 -9.60
C VAL A 166 -13.54 -4.95 -10.58
N VAL A 167 -12.48 -5.65 -10.12
CA VAL A 167 -11.72 -6.56 -10.99
C VAL A 167 -12.54 -7.76 -11.39
N ALA A 168 -13.36 -8.35 -10.51
CA ALA A 168 -14.23 -9.46 -10.89
C ALA A 168 -15.19 -9.08 -12.02
N LEU A 169 -15.85 -7.92 -11.92
CA LEU A 169 -16.74 -7.41 -12.96
C LEU A 169 -15.99 -7.13 -14.26
N ALA A 170 -14.83 -6.47 -14.18
CA ALA A 170 -14.01 -6.17 -15.34
C ALA A 170 -13.52 -7.44 -16.03
N ALA A 171 -12.93 -8.38 -15.27
CA ALA A 171 -12.43 -9.65 -15.78
C ALA A 171 -13.55 -10.50 -16.36
N SER A 172 -14.69 -10.63 -15.68
CA SER A 172 -15.86 -11.36 -16.20
C SER A 172 -16.36 -10.77 -17.52
N THR A 173 -16.46 -9.43 -17.60
CA THR A 173 -16.92 -8.75 -18.81
C THR A 173 -15.94 -9.01 -19.96
N VAL A 174 -14.65 -8.77 -19.74
CA VAL A 174 -13.63 -8.90 -20.80
C VAL A 174 -13.45 -10.35 -21.23
N THR A 175 -13.49 -11.30 -20.30
CA THR A 175 -13.45 -12.73 -20.62
C THR A 175 -14.63 -13.10 -21.52
N SER A 176 -15.84 -12.62 -21.23
CA SER A 176 -17.03 -12.90 -22.04
C SER A 176 -16.97 -12.33 -23.46
N LEU A 177 -16.13 -11.32 -23.70
CA LEU A 177 -15.93 -10.76 -25.04
C LEU A 177 -15.07 -11.66 -25.93
N ASN A 178 -14.33 -12.64 -25.37
CA ASN A 178 -13.42 -13.53 -26.09
C ASN A 178 -12.40 -12.78 -26.98
N VAL A 179 -11.95 -11.61 -26.54
CA VAL A 179 -10.99 -10.75 -27.29
C VAL A 179 -9.54 -11.04 -26.91
N PHE A 180 -9.29 -11.54 -25.71
CA PHE A 180 -7.95 -11.81 -25.18
C PHE A 180 -7.81 -13.29 -24.80
N ASP A 181 -6.59 -13.80 -24.91
CA ASP A 181 -6.28 -15.15 -24.46
C ASP A 181 -6.40 -15.25 -22.91
N PRO A 182 -6.94 -16.36 -22.37
CA PRO A 182 -7.05 -16.56 -20.93
C PRO A 182 -5.73 -16.40 -20.15
N GLN A 183 -4.58 -16.69 -20.77
CA GLN A 183 -3.25 -16.50 -20.19
C GLN A 183 -2.92 -15.01 -20.00
N ALA A 184 -3.21 -14.19 -21.00
CA ALA A 184 -2.99 -12.75 -20.93
C ALA A 184 -3.93 -12.10 -19.89
N LEU A 185 -5.19 -12.54 -19.85
CA LEU A 185 -6.15 -12.14 -18.82
C LEU A 185 -5.67 -12.50 -17.42
N ALA A 186 -5.09 -13.70 -17.26
CA ALA A 186 -4.53 -14.17 -16.00
C ALA A 186 -3.37 -13.27 -15.52
N MET A 187 -2.49 -12.89 -16.44
CA MET A 187 -1.41 -11.93 -16.16
C MET A 187 -1.97 -10.57 -15.75
N GLY A 188 -2.98 -10.07 -16.48
CA GLY A 188 -3.64 -8.79 -16.18
C GLY A 188 -4.28 -8.74 -14.78
N VAL A 189 -5.02 -9.78 -14.37
CA VAL A 189 -5.61 -9.83 -13.01
C VAL A 189 -4.54 -9.99 -11.93
N GLY A 190 -3.38 -10.54 -12.29
CA GLY A 190 -2.24 -10.70 -11.40
C GLY A 190 -1.67 -9.38 -10.89
N VAL A 191 -1.79 -8.27 -11.64
CA VAL A 191 -1.32 -6.94 -11.21
C VAL A 191 -1.96 -6.44 -9.90
N GLY A 192 -3.17 -6.92 -9.59
CA GLY A 192 -3.95 -6.51 -8.42
C GLY A 192 -3.33 -6.86 -7.05
N SER A 193 -4.09 -6.64 -5.97
CA SER A 193 -3.81 -7.30 -4.70
C SER A 193 -4.12 -8.80 -4.81
N THR A 194 -3.70 -9.60 -3.84
CA THR A 194 -4.04 -11.03 -3.82
C THR A 194 -5.55 -11.28 -3.86
N SER A 195 -6.36 -10.42 -3.21
CA SER A 195 -7.82 -10.51 -3.27
C SER A 195 -8.39 -10.14 -4.64
N MET A 196 -7.85 -9.10 -5.28
CA MET A 196 -8.23 -8.69 -6.64
C MET A 196 -7.88 -9.77 -7.66
N MET A 197 -6.66 -10.30 -7.60
CA MET A 197 -6.20 -11.40 -8.44
C MET A 197 -7.10 -12.62 -8.27
N ALA A 198 -7.39 -13.05 -7.03
CA ALA A 198 -8.23 -14.21 -6.79
C ALA A 198 -9.65 -14.03 -7.35
N ALA A 199 -10.21 -12.82 -7.22
CA ALA A 199 -11.54 -12.52 -7.74
C ALA A 199 -11.59 -12.50 -9.28
N GLY A 200 -10.60 -11.87 -9.92
CA GLY A 200 -10.49 -11.88 -11.39
C GLY A 200 -10.18 -13.27 -11.95
N LEU A 201 -9.28 -14.01 -11.31
CA LEU A 201 -8.93 -15.38 -11.69
C LEU A 201 -10.13 -16.33 -11.57
N ALA A 202 -10.99 -16.16 -10.57
CA ALA A 202 -12.23 -16.92 -10.45
C ALA A 202 -13.16 -16.72 -11.66
N ALA A 203 -13.25 -15.49 -12.18
CA ALA A 203 -14.03 -15.20 -13.38
C ALA A 203 -13.45 -15.92 -14.63
N ILE A 204 -12.12 -15.87 -14.80
CA ILE A 204 -11.44 -16.50 -15.95
C ILE A 204 -11.55 -18.03 -15.88
N THR A 205 -11.25 -18.63 -14.73
CA THR A 205 -11.28 -20.09 -14.53
C THR A 205 -12.69 -20.67 -14.62
N SER A 206 -13.72 -19.90 -14.29
CA SER A 206 -15.12 -20.32 -14.49
C SER A 206 -15.49 -20.39 -15.97
N ALA A 207 -14.89 -19.54 -16.82
CA ALA A 207 -15.13 -19.54 -18.26
C ALA A 207 -14.22 -20.54 -19.01
N HIS A 208 -13.01 -20.78 -18.49
CA HIS A 208 -11.99 -21.67 -19.06
C HIS A 208 -11.47 -22.69 -18.04
N PRO A 209 -12.30 -23.68 -17.62
CA PRO A 209 -11.88 -24.69 -16.63
C PRO A 209 -10.68 -25.53 -17.10
N GLU A 210 -10.53 -25.73 -18.41
CA GLU A 210 -9.47 -26.49 -19.05
C GLU A 210 -8.08 -25.88 -18.88
N MET A 211 -7.99 -24.56 -18.69
CA MET A 211 -6.72 -23.83 -18.51
C MET A 211 -6.43 -23.49 -17.04
N ALA A 212 -7.26 -23.96 -16.10
CA ALA A 212 -7.30 -23.44 -14.72
C ALA A 212 -5.94 -23.41 -14.00
N ASP A 213 -5.16 -24.49 -14.09
CA ASP A 213 -3.84 -24.56 -13.46
C ASP A 213 -2.83 -23.60 -14.10
N GLN A 214 -2.89 -23.45 -15.43
CA GLN A 214 -2.00 -22.59 -16.18
C GLN A 214 -2.29 -21.10 -15.89
N VAL A 215 -3.55 -20.70 -15.96
CA VAL A 215 -3.94 -19.31 -15.65
C VAL A 215 -3.68 -18.97 -14.18
N LYS A 216 -3.88 -19.92 -13.26
CA LYS A 216 -3.56 -19.71 -11.84
C LYS A 216 -2.06 -19.50 -11.62
N ALA A 217 -1.22 -20.29 -12.28
CA ALA A 217 0.23 -20.15 -12.20
C ALA A 217 0.70 -18.79 -12.74
N LEU A 218 0.17 -18.37 -13.90
CA LEU A 218 0.50 -17.08 -14.51
C LEU A 218 0.03 -15.90 -13.65
N ALA A 219 -1.21 -15.91 -13.16
CA ALA A 219 -1.74 -14.86 -12.30
C ALA A 219 -0.93 -14.73 -11.00
N THR A 220 -0.61 -15.84 -10.36
CA THR A 220 0.18 -15.85 -9.11
C THR A 220 1.59 -15.31 -9.35
N THR A 221 2.23 -15.73 -10.45
CA THR A 221 3.56 -15.25 -10.83
C THR A 221 3.55 -13.76 -11.15
N SER A 222 2.56 -13.31 -11.92
CA SER A 222 2.32 -11.89 -12.21
C SER A 222 2.16 -11.08 -10.92
N ASN A 223 1.35 -11.56 -9.96
CA ASN A 223 1.13 -10.87 -8.69
C ASN A 223 2.38 -10.70 -7.85
N MET A 224 3.20 -11.75 -7.81
CA MET A 224 4.48 -11.73 -7.13
C MET A 224 5.45 -10.75 -7.81
N ILE A 225 5.51 -10.76 -9.15
CA ILE A 225 6.35 -9.83 -9.92
C ILE A 225 5.90 -8.39 -9.71
N THR A 226 4.60 -8.08 -9.80
CA THR A 226 4.09 -6.73 -9.54
C THR A 226 4.37 -6.29 -8.10
N MET A 227 4.29 -7.19 -7.11
CA MET A 227 4.66 -6.85 -5.74
C MET A 227 6.14 -6.43 -5.63
N ILE A 228 7.03 -7.16 -6.30
CA ILE A 228 8.48 -6.96 -6.21
C ILE A 228 8.97 -5.87 -7.16
N LEU A 229 8.81 -6.08 -8.46
CA LEU A 229 9.23 -5.17 -9.51
C LEU A 229 8.46 -3.85 -9.43
N GLY A 230 7.14 -3.91 -9.20
CA GLY A 230 6.29 -2.73 -9.09
C GLY A 230 6.67 -1.82 -7.94
N THR A 231 7.28 -2.34 -6.86
CA THR A 231 7.86 -1.48 -5.80
C THR A 231 8.99 -0.60 -6.35
N TYR A 232 9.94 -1.17 -7.09
CA TYR A 232 11.07 -0.43 -7.64
C TYR A 232 10.66 0.49 -8.79
N VAL A 233 9.81 -0.01 -9.69
CA VAL A 233 9.18 0.80 -10.75
C VAL A 233 8.40 1.95 -10.12
N GLY A 234 7.67 1.69 -9.04
CA GLY A 234 6.96 2.65 -8.20
C GLY A 234 7.83 3.82 -7.76
N VAL A 235 8.98 3.52 -7.15
CA VAL A 235 9.94 4.52 -6.65
C VAL A 235 10.56 5.35 -7.77
N TRP A 236 11.09 4.68 -8.80
CA TRP A 236 12.01 5.30 -9.75
C TRP A 236 11.34 5.83 -11.02
N ILE A 237 10.20 5.26 -11.39
CA ILE A 237 9.53 5.55 -12.66
C ILE A 237 8.14 6.11 -12.39
N ALA A 238 7.30 5.36 -11.68
CA ALA A 238 5.88 5.64 -11.57
C ALA A 238 5.58 6.94 -10.84
N LEU A 239 6.13 7.09 -9.64
CA LEU A 239 5.89 8.27 -8.80
C LEU A 239 6.45 9.56 -9.42
N PRO A 240 7.70 9.59 -9.97
CA PRO A 240 8.18 10.75 -10.72
C PRO A 240 7.35 11.05 -11.97
N LEU A 241 6.91 10.03 -12.71
CA LEU A 241 6.11 10.20 -13.91
C LEU A 241 4.72 10.77 -13.57
N ALA A 242 4.05 10.24 -12.56
CA ALA A 242 2.77 10.74 -12.07
C ALA A 242 2.90 12.22 -11.63
N ASP A 243 3.96 12.58 -10.90
CA ASP A 243 4.21 13.98 -10.54
C ASP A 243 4.38 14.88 -11.77
N LYS A 244 5.12 14.42 -12.79
CA LYS A 244 5.34 15.16 -14.03
C LYS A 244 4.06 15.35 -14.83
N VAL A 245 3.25 14.29 -14.98
CA VAL A 245 1.96 14.34 -15.69
C VAL A 245 0.97 15.22 -14.93
N TYR A 246 0.90 15.11 -13.61
CA TYR A 246 0.09 16.01 -12.77
C TYR A 246 0.46 17.47 -13.02
N ARG A 247 1.75 17.82 -12.92
CA ARG A 247 2.23 19.18 -13.17
C ARG A 247 1.90 19.64 -14.58
N LEU A 248 2.04 18.77 -15.59
CA LEU A 248 1.70 19.09 -16.97
C LEU A 248 0.22 19.45 -17.12
N LEU A 249 -0.68 18.66 -16.53
CA LEU A 249 -2.13 18.88 -16.59
C LEU A 249 -2.58 20.12 -15.81
N THR A 250 -1.83 20.55 -14.78
CA THR A 250 -2.17 21.72 -13.96
C THR A 250 -1.44 23.01 -14.34
N ARG A 251 -0.34 22.94 -15.12
CA ARG A 251 0.60 24.07 -15.35
C ARG A 251 -0.04 25.37 -15.85
N LYS A 252 -1.05 25.27 -16.72
CA LYS A 252 -1.69 26.44 -17.37
C LYS A 252 -3.15 26.63 -16.97
N ARG A 253 -3.55 26.15 -15.78
CA ARG A 253 -4.92 26.24 -15.30
C ARG A 253 -4.98 27.02 -13.97
N PRO A 254 -4.79 28.35 -14.00
CA PRO A 254 -4.78 29.18 -12.78
C PRO A 254 -6.10 29.07 -12.02
N ASP A 255 -7.24 29.05 -12.71
CA ASP A 255 -8.56 28.89 -12.07
C ASP A 255 -8.72 27.53 -11.37
N HIS A 256 -8.14 26.49 -11.96
CA HIS A 256 -8.13 25.15 -11.35
C HIS A 256 -7.28 25.14 -10.09
N ALA A 257 -6.06 25.69 -10.18
CA ALA A 257 -5.15 25.81 -9.04
C ALA A 257 -5.77 26.65 -7.91
N ALA A 258 -6.44 27.77 -8.24
CA ALA A 258 -7.13 28.61 -7.28
C ALA A 258 -8.28 27.87 -6.60
N LYS A 259 -9.10 27.12 -7.34
CA LYS A 259 -10.20 26.30 -6.77
C LYS A 259 -9.66 25.19 -5.86
N VAL A 260 -8.62 24.48 -6.29
CA VAL A 260 -7.94 23.48 -5.47
C VAL A 260 -7.39 24.11 -4.21
N ALA A 261 -6.69 25.25 -4.32
CA ALA A 261 -6.12 25.96 -3.18
C ALA A 261 -7.21 26.44 -2.22
N ALA A 262 -8.34 26.95 -2.71
CA ALA A 262 -9.49 27.35 -1.90
C ALA A 262 -10.12 26.15 -1.17
N GLU A 263 -10.30 25.00 -1.85
CA GLU A 263 -10.81 23.78 -1.21
C GLU A 263 -9.83 23.22 -0.16
N VAL A 264 -8.52 23.28 -0.42
CA VAL A 264 -7.47 22.90 0.54
C VAL A 264 -7.48 23.83 1.74
N ALA A 265 -7.58 25.15 1.50
CA ALA A 265 -7.64 26.17 2.55
C ALA A 265 -8.89 25.99 3.42
N ALA A 266 -10.07 25.82 2.82
CA ALA A 266 -11.31 25.56 3.55
C ALA A 266 -11.24 24.26 4.38
N ALA A 267 -10.65 23.20 3.84
CA ALA A 267 -10.42 21.96 4.60
C ALA A 267 -9.42 22.17 5.75
N ARG A 268 -8.40 23.01 5.56
CA ARG A 268 -7.43 23.37 6.59
C ARG A 268 -8.07 24.24 7.67
N GLU A 269 -8.90 25.22 7.31
CA GLU A 269 -9.66 26.06 8.24
C GLU A 269 -10.65 25.24 9.08
N ALA A 270 -11.39 24.33 8.44
CA ALA A 270 -12.27 23.40 9.16
C ALA A 270 -11.50 22.48 10.13
N GLY A 271 -10.22 22.24 9.88
CA GLY A 271 -9.31 21.51 10.78
C GLY A 271 -8.45 22.42 11.68
N ALA A 272 -8.53 23.75 11.54
CA ALA A 272 -7.57 24.69 12.11
C ALA A 272 -7.55 24.73 13.65
N PRO A 273 -8.68 24.64 14.39
CA PRO A 273 -8.63 24.59 15.85
C PRO A 273 -7.83 23.38 16.34
N ILE A 274 -8.00 22.25 15.65
CA ILE A 274 -7.40 20.96 15.96
C ILE A 274 -5.92 20.91 15.51
N GLN A 275 -5.61 21.50 14.35
CA GLN A 275 -4.26 21.54 13.79
C GLN A 275 -3.37 22.61 14.45
N ALA A 276 -3.90 23.78 14.84
CA ALA A 276 -3.11 24.82 15.50
C ALA A 276 -2.60 24.35 16.87
N GLU A 277 -3.49 23.72 17.65
CA GLU A 277 -3.14 23.11 18.93
C GLU A 277 -2.17 21.93 18.75
N SER A 278 -2.19 21.26 17.59
CA SER A 278 -1.22 20.22 17.25
C SER A 278 0.12 20.81 16.86
N THR A 279 0.18 21.77 15.95
CA THR A 279 1.43 22.33 15.39
C THR A 279 2.36 22.92 16.45
N ASP A 280 1.82 23.59 17.47
CA ASP A 280 2.62 24.25 18.52
C ASP A 280 3.32 23.27 19.46
N VAL A 281 2.90 22.00 19.47
CA VAL A 281 3.49 20.98 20.32
C VAL A 281 4.65 20.27 19.61
N ALA A 282 5.89 20.66 19.90
CA ALA A 282 7.04 19.87 19.48
C ALA A 282 7.06 18.51 20.22
N VAL A 283 6.74 17.42 19.53
CA VAL A 283 6.88 16.05 20.05
C VAL A 283 7.97 15.34 19.27
N ASN A 284 9.07 15.06 19.95
CA ASN A 284 10.11 14.16 19.45
C ASN A 284 9.98 12.82 20.18
N VAL A 285 9.74 11.74 19.44
CA VAL A 285 9.80 10.38 19.99
C VAL A 285 11.15 9.81 19.58
N PRO A 286 12.10 9.63 20.52
CA PRO A 286 13.41 9.11 20.18
C PRO A 286 13.28 7.69 19.62
N LEU A 287 14.09 7.36 18.62
CA LEU A 287 14.05 6.06 17.93
C LEU A 287 14.25 4.89 18.91
N LYS A 288 15.05 5.09 19.97
CA LYS A 288 15.27 4.12 21.06
C LYS A 288 14.00 3.75 21.82
N VAL A 289 12.97 4.60 21.79
CA VAL A 289 11.66 4.37 22.43
C VAL A 289 10.63 3.92 21.39
N ALA A 290 10.62 4.54 20.21
CA ALA A 290 9.68 4.17 19.15
C ALA A 290 9.89 2.72 18.66
N MET A 291 11.14 2.32 18.44
CA MET A 291 11.47 1.00 17.91
C MET A 291 10.99 -0.16 18.80
N PRO A 292 11.27 -0.21 20.13
CA PRO A 292 10.75 -1.27 20.97
C PRO A 292 9.23 -1.26 21.08
N ILE A 293 8.59 -0.09 21.02
CA ILE A 293 7.12 0.00 21.00
C ILE A 293 6.56 -0.70 19.76
N ILE A 294 7.06 -0.35 18.57
CA ILE A 294 6.59 -0.96 17.32
C ILE A 294 6.95 -2.45 17.25
N LEU A 295 8.14 -2.83 17.75
CA LEU A 295 8.56 -4.23 17.85
C LEU A 295 7.56 -5.05 18.67
N VAL A 296 7.22 -4.58 19.88
CA VAL A 296 6.27 -5.26 20.76
C VAL A 296 4.88 -5.32 20.12
N LEU A 297 4.39 -4.20 19.57
CA LEU A 297 3.10 -4.21 18.87
C LEU A 297 3.10 -5.21 17.70
N GLY A 298 4.16 -5.21 16.90
CA GLY A 298 4.30 -6.13 15.77
C GLY A 298 4.31 -7.60 16.19
N ILE A 299 5.05 -7.94 17.25
CA ILE A 299 5.07 -9.31 17.80
C ILE A 299 3.69 -9.70 18.31
N VAL A 300 3.02 -8.83 19.08
CA VAL A 300 1.69 -9.13 19.62
C VAL A 300 0.69 -9.32 18.49
N THR A 301 0.65 -8.42 17.50
CA THR A 301 -0.29 -8.54 16.39
C THR A 301 -0.02 -9.78 15.55
N ALA A 302 1.24 -10.08 15.22
CA ALA A 302 1.57 -11.29 14.48
C ALA A 302 1.26 -12.57 15.26
N THR A 303 1.46 -12.57 16.58
CA THR A 303 1.12 -13.71 17.45
C THR A 303 -0.40 -13.95 17.47
N VAL A 304 -1.18 -12.88 17.62
CA VAL A 304 -2.64 -12.94 17.53
C VAL A 304 -3.09 -13.42 16.15
N ALA A 305 -2.46 -12.92 15.08
CA ALA A 305 -2.73 -13.34 13.70
C ALA A 305 -2.46 -14.83 13.46
N ALA A 306 -1.37 -15.35 14.05
CA ALA A 306 -0.96 -16.74 13.90
C ALA A 306 -1.78 -17.70 14.78
N ASN A 307 -2.57 -17.17 15.71
CA ASN A 307 -3.29 -17.92 16.76
C ASN A 307 -2.38 -18.89 17.55
N ARG A 308 -1.09 -18.59 17.61
CA ARG A 308 -0.07 -19.37 18.34
C ARG A 308 1.14 -18.50 18.64
N PHE A 309 1.82 -18.80 19.74
CA PHE A 309 3.12 -18.24 20.01
C PHE A 309 4.20 -19.02 19.27
N ASP A 310 4.84 -18.38 18.30
CA ASP A 310 5.95 -18.94 17.54
C ASP A 310 7.23 -18.13 17.86
N PRO A 311 8.26 -18.74 18.48
CA PRO A 311 9.53 -18.07 18.75
C PRO A 311 10.20 -17.48 17.49
N GLN A 312 9.87 -18.00 16.30
CA GLN A 312 10.37 -17.44 15.05
C GLN A 312 9.84 -16.02 14.79
N ILE A 313 8.62 -15.69 15.24
CA ILE A 313 8.05 -14.34 15.13
C ILE A 313 8.93 -13.34 15.88
N LEU A 314 9.38 -13.70 17.09
CA LEU A 314 10.25 -12.84 17.90
C LEU A 314 11.57 -12.58 17.18
N LEU A 315 12.19 -13.64 16.65
CA LEU A 315 13.44 -13.55 15.91
C LEU A 315 13.26 -12.72 14.63
N GLY A 316 12.16 -12.93 13.90
CA GLY A 316 11.78 -12.17 12.72
C GLY A 316 11.67 -10.68 12.98
N TYR A 317 10.80 -10.28 13.92
CA TYR A 317 10.61 -8.87 14.25
C TYR A 317 11.89 -8.22 14.78
N THR A 318 12.69 -8.95 15.56
CA THR A 318 13.98 -8.46 16.05
C THR A 318 14.94 -8.19 14.90
N LEU A 319 15.04 -9.13 13.95
CA LEU A 319 15.89 -8.98 12.77
C LEU A 319 15.45 -7.80 11.89
N VAL A 320 14.14 -7.65 11.65
CA VAL A 320 13.58 -6.49 10.94
C VAL A 320 13.98 -5.20 11.66
N ALA A 321 13.77 -5.11 12.98
CA ALA A 321 14.12 -3.91 13.74
C ALA A 321 15.62 -3.58 13.67
N VAL A 322 16.50 -4.58 13.79
CA VAL A 322 17.96 -4.39 13.67
C VAL A 322 18.33 -3.85 12.28
N VAL A 323 17.79 -4.44 11.22
CA VAL A 323 18.06 -3.99 9.85
C VAL A 323 17.48 -2.60 9.59
N THR A 324 16.28 -2.29 10.12
CA THR A 324 15.71 -0.95 10.04
C THR A 324 16.59 0.08 10.76
N MET A 325 17.11 -0.24 11.95
CA MET A 325 18.05 0.63 12.66
C MET A 325 19.34 0.87 11.87
N ALA A 326 19.89 -0.18 11.25
CA ALA A 326 21.07 -0.08 10.40
C ALA A 326 20.79 0.79 9.16
N ALA A 327 19.66 0.61 8.50
CA ALA A 327 19.24 1.41 7.34
C ALA A 327 19.08 2.90 7.69
N ILE A 328 18.46 3.21 8.84
CA ILE A 328 18.34 4.59 9.33
C ILE A 328 19.73 5.17 9.65
N GLY A 329 20.61 4.39 10.28
CA GLY A 329 21.99 4.82 10.58
C GLY A 329 22.79 5.16 9.33
N LEU A 330 22.71 4.30 8.31
CA LEU A 330 23.37 4.50 7.01
C LEU A 330 22.79 5.69 6.24
N GLY A 331 21.46 5.90 6.29
CA GLY A 331 20.83 7.08 5.72
C GLY A 331 21.39 8.38 6.30
N ARG A 332 21.50 8.45 7.63
CA ARG A 332 22.11 9.60 8.33
C ARG A 332 23.59 9.78 7.98
N ALA A 333 24.35 8.70 7.90
CA ALA A 333 25.77 8.75 7.49
C ALA A 333 25.94 9.25 6.05
N ALA A 334 25.00 8.89 5.15
CA ALA A 334 24.94 9.37 3.77
C ALA A 334 24.33 10.79 3.64
N ARG A 335 24.20 11.54 4.75
CA ARG A 335 23.64 12.90 4.80
C ARG A 335 22.21 12.99 4.24
N ASP A 336 21.44 11.90 4.39
CA ASP A 336 20.06 11.77 3.90
C ASP A 336 19.88 12.08 2.40
N ARG A 337 20.96 11.97 1.60
CA ARG A 337 20.88 12.13 0.13
C ARG A 337 20.08 11.01 -0.53
N ILE A 338 20.11 9.82 0.08
CA ILE A 338 19.38 8.64 -0.36
C ILE A 338 18.29 8.35 0.68
N PRO A 339 17.00 8.37 0.30
CA PRO A 339 15.89 8.04 1.19
C PRO A 339 16.11 6.73 1.94
N MET A 340 15.80 6.71 3.24
CA MET A 340 15.94 5.52 4.11
C MET A 340 15.25 4.28 3.53
N ILE A 341 14.13 4.46 2.82
CA ILE A 341 13.38 3.38 2.16
C ILE A 341 14.28 2.58 1.22
N ILE A 342 15.16 3.27 0.48
CA ILE A 342 16.07 2.64 -0.47
C ILE A 342 17.11 1.81 0.29
N TRP A 343 17.68 2.34 1.37
CA TRP A 343 18.60 1.59 2.22
C TRP A 343 17.94 0.36 2.85
N ALA A 344 16.74 0.52 3.41
CA ALA A 344 15.99 -0.56 4.04
C ALA A 344 15.64 -1.68 3.05
N SER A 345 15.19 -1.32 1.84
CA SER A 345 14.89 -2.27 0.78
C SER A 345 16.16 -2.97 0.27
N LEU A 346 17.25 -2.22 0.00
CA LEU A 346 18.51 -2.78 -0.50
C LEU A 346 19.15 -3.74 0.50
N ILE A 347 19.28 -3.34 1.77
CA ILE A 347 19.87 -4.18 2.80
C ILE A 347 18.99 -5.41 3.04
N GLY A 348 17.67 -5.23 3.13
CA GLY A 348 16.76 -6.35 3.29
C GLY A 348 16.83 -7.35 2.15
N THR A 349 16.87 -6.86 0.91
CA THR A 349 17.00 -7.67 -0.30
C THR A 349 18.36 -8.38 -0.35
N ALA A 350 19.45 -7.67 -0.04
CA ALA A 350 20.79 -8.25 -0.04
C ALA A 350 20.91 -9.37 0.99
N LEU A 351 20.46 -9.16 2.22
CA LEU A 351 20.56 -10.15 3.31
C LEU A 351 19.68 -11.39 3.07
N SER A 352 18.54 -11.22 2.41
CA SER A 352 17.60 -12.31 2.09
C SER A 352 17.82 -12.93 0.70
N SER A 353 18.80 -12.42 -0.07
CA SER A 353 19.12 -12.93 -1.40
C SER A 353 19.74 -14.34 -1.35
N PRO A 354 19.58 -15.17 -2.40
CA PRO A 354 20.16 -16.51 -2.48
C PRO A 354 21.69 -16.57 -2.35
N TRP A 355 22.36 -15.44 -2.59
CA TRP A 355 23.82 -15.32 -2.53
C TRP A 355 24.34 -14.90 -1.15
N SER A 356 23.43 -14.58 -0.23
CA SER A 356 23.78 -14.16 1.13
C SER A 356 24.11 -15.34 2.03
N PRO A 357 25.22 -15.32 2.79
CA PRO A 357 25.56 -16.39 3.73
C PRO A 357 24.56 -16.51 4.89
N VAL A 358 23.78 -15.45 5.16
CA VAL A 358 22.75 -15.44 6.22
C VAL A 358 21.34 -15.66 5.69
N GLN A 359 21.17 -15.96 4.39
CA GLN A 359 19.88 -16.07 3.73
C GLN A 359 18.89 -16.96 4.50
N GLN A 360 19.29 -18.17 4.88
CA GLN A 360 18.37 -19.12 5.52
C GLN A 360 17.78 -18.57 6.82
N ILE A 361 18.59 -17.86 7.61
CA ILE A 361 18.15 -17.24 8.85
C ILE A 361 17.16 -16.12 8.52
N VAL A 362 17.52 -15.22 7.60
CA VAL A 362 16.68 -14.07 7.25
C VAL A 362 15.36 -14.47 6.61
N VAL A 363 15.37 -15.44 5.69
CA VAL A 363 14.16 -15.90 4.99
C VAL A 363 13.25 -16.68 5.93
N ARG A 364 13.76 -17.57 6.78
CA ARG A 364 12.93 -18.27 7.78
C ARG A 364 12.32 -17.28 8.77
N ALA A 365 13.13 -16.34 9.25
CA ALA A 365 12.70 -15.29 10.15
C ALA A 365 11.63 -14.41 9.50
N GLY A 366 11.84 -13.96 8.25
CA GLY A 366 10.89 -13.14 7.50
C GLY A 366 9.59 -13.87 7.18
N ALA A 367 9.64 -15.17 6.86
CA ALA A 367 8.45 -15.98 6.57
C ALA A 367 7.52 -16.15 7.78
N SER A 368 8.06 -16.07 9.00
CA SER A 368 7.25 -16.11 10.23
C SER A 368 6.47 -14.80 10.47
N ILE A 369 6.84 -13.71 9.78
CA ILE A 369 6.22 -12.40 9.95
C ILE A 369 5.09 -12.23 8.94
N SER A 370 3.86 -12.15 9.42
CA SER A 370 2.73 -11.73 8.60
C SER A 370 2.88 -10.25 8.24
N PHE A 371 3.22 -9.96 6.99
CA PHE A 371 3.31 -8.60 6.44
C PHE A 371 2.02 -7.79 6.72
N LEU A 372 0.87 -8.45 6.59
CA LEU A 372 -0.46 -7.94 6.90
C LEU A 372 -0.58 -7.39 8.33
N SER A 373 0.10 -8.04 9.29
CA SER A 373 0.05 -7.67 10.71
C SER A 373 0.81 -6.36 10.98
N LEU A 374 1.96 -6.17 10.33
CA LEU A 374 2.70 -4.91 10.42
C LEU A 374 1.98 -3.77 9.70
N CYS A 375 1.33 -4.05 8.56
CA CYS A 375 0.43 -3.10 7.91
C CYS A 375 -0.74 -2.69 8.82
N CYS A 376 -1.32 -3.63 9.58
CA CYS A 376 -2.35 -3.32 10.56
C CYS A 376 -1.86 -2.32 11.62
N VAL A 377 -0.62 -2.48 12.11
CA VAL A 377 0.00 -1.52 13.04
C VAL A 377 0.18 -0.15 12.39
N VAL A 378 0.75 -0.10 11.18
CA VAL A 378 0.94 1.16 10.42
C VAL A 378 -0.38 1.89 10.24
N LEU A 379 -1.40 1.20 9.73
CA LEU A 379 -2.70 1.79 9.42
C LEU A 379 -3.49 2.17 10.66
N THR A 380 -3.37 1.41 11.75
CA THR A 380 -3.99 1.80 13.02
C THR A 380 -3.40 3.09 13.57
N PHE A 381 -2.07 3.24 13.56
CA PHE A 381 -1.45 4.51 13.93
C PHE A 381 -1.78 5.64 12.96
N GLY A 382 -1.88 5.35 11.66
CA GLY A 382 -2.39 6.29 10.66
C GLY A 382 -3.80 6.78 11.00
N GLY A 383 -4.68 5.87 11.40
CA GLY A 383 -6.04 6.15 11.85
C GLY A 383 -6.05 6.99 13.11
N LEU A 384 -5.25 6.62 14.12
CA LEU A 384 -5.11 7.38 15.36
C LEU A 384 -4.53 8.79 15.14
N ALA A 385 -3.69 8.98 14.12
CA ALA A 385 -3.20 10.28 13.70
C ALA A 385 -4.19 11.04 12.79
N MET A 386 -5.26 10.38 12.31
CA MET A 386 -6.14 10.89 11.25
C MET A 386 -7.15 11.93 11.71
N ALA A 387 -7.53 11.95 13.00
CA ALA A 387 -8.59 12.85 13.50
C ALA A 387 -8.32 14.33 13.18
N GLN A 388 -7.05 14.78 13.24
CA GLN A 388 -6.65 16.14 12.86
C GLN A 388 -6.74 16.45 11.35
N ASN A 389 -6.86 15.41 10.51
CA ASN A 389 -6.86 15.51 9.05
C ASN A 389 -8.19 15.08 8.42
N LEU A 390 -9.22 14.84 9.23
CA LEU A 390 -10.53 14.35 8.78
C LEU A 390 -11.19 15.26 7.71
N PRO A 391 -11.15 16.61 7.81
CA PRO A 391 -11.72 17.47 6.77
C PRO A 391 -11.03 17.29 5.41
N ALA A 392 -9.70 17.16 5.40
CA ALA A 392 -8.94 16.94 4.17
C ALA A 392 -9.23 15.57 3.55
N LEU A 393 -9.48 14.54 4.36
CA LEU A 393 -9.83 13.22 3.86
C LEU A 393 -11.26 13.16 3.31
N ARG A 394 -12.22 13.82 3.95
CA ARG A 394 -13.61 13.94 3.45
C ARG A 394 -13.67 14.57 2.06
N ARG A 395 -12.79 15.53 1.78
CA ARG A 395 -12.64 16.13 0.44
C ARG A 395 -12.23 15.10 -0.61
N ILE A 396 -11.35 14.15 -0.27
CA ILE A 396 -10.88 13.09 -1.17
C ILE A 396 -11.89 11.92 -1.25
N GLY A 397 -12.60 11.64 -0.16
CA GLY A 397 -13.28 10.37 0.08
C GLY A 397 -14.28 9.91 -0.97
N TRP A 398 -15.11 10.80 -1.55
CA TRP A 398 -16.03 10.38 -2.62
C TRP A 398 -15.37 10.40 -4.00
N ARG A 399 -14.36 11.27 -4.19
CA ARG A 399 -13.62 11.43 -5.45
C ARG A 399 -12.76 10.22 -5.76
N ILE A 400 -12.32 9.50 -4.72
CA ILE A 400 -11.53 8.29 -4.88
C ILE A 400 -12.32 7.14 -5.53
N VAL A 401 -13.64 7.11 -5.39
CA VAL A 401 -14.47 6.01 -5.93
C VAL A 401 -14.36 5.91 -7.46
N PRO A 402 -14.65 6.97 -8.24
CA PRO A 402 -14.48 6.91 -9.70
C PRO A 402 -13.01 6.77 -10.10
N VAL A 403 -12.09 7.46 -9.42
CA VAL A 403 -10.65 7.40 -9.74
C VAL A 403 -10.08 6.00 -9.55
N GLY A 404 -10.35 5.38 -8.40
CA GLY A 404 -9.88 4.06 -8.06
C GLY A 404 -10.51 2.99 -8.93
N THR A 405 -11.80 3.12 -9.26
CA THR A 405 -12.46 2.21 -10.21
C THR A 405 -11.74 2.24 -11.55
N VAL A 406 -11.49 3.43 -12.11
CA VAL A 406 -10.78 3.57 -13.38
C VAL A 406 -9.34 3.08 -13.26
N ALA A 407 -8.62 3.39 -12.18
CA ALA A 407 -7.25 2.94 -11.97
C ALA A 407 -7.14 1.41 -12.00
N ILE A 408 -8.05 0.72 -11.34
CA ILE A 408 -8.09 -0.74 -11.26
C ILE A 408 -8.43 -1.34 -12.63
N ILE A 409 -9.50 -0.86 -13.28
CA ILE A 409 -9.92 -1.35 -14.61
C ILE A 409 -8.81 -1.09 -15.64
N ALA A 410 -8.27 0.12 -15.68
CA ALA A 410 -7.19 0.50 -16.59
C ALA A 410 -5.93 -0.33 -16.39
N SER A 411 -5.55 -0.59 -15.13
CA SER A 411 -4.40 -1.43 -14.80
C SER A 411 -4.58 -2.85 -15.32
N PHE A 412 -5.74 -3.46 -15.04
CA PHE A 412 -6.08 -4.80 -15.52
C PHE A 412 -6.07 -4.87 -17.04
N LEU A 413 -6.77 -3.95 -17.71
CA LEU A 413 -6.92 -3.95 -19.17
C LEU A 413 -5.59 -3.74 -19.88
N LEU A 414 -4.82 -2.72 -19.51
CA LEU A 414 -3.56 -2.41 -20.19
C LEU A 414 -2.47 -3.43 -19.87
N ALA A 415 -2.46 -4.01 -18.67
CA ALA A 415 -1.59 -5.15 -18.37
C ALA A 415 -1.96 -6.37 -19.22
N THR A 416 -3.25 -6.65 -19.39
CA THR A 416 -3.75 -7.72 -20.28
C THR A 416 -3.32 -7.48 -21.73
N VAL A 417 -3.52 -6.27 -22.25
CA VAL A 417 -3.12 -5.92 -23.61
C VAL A 417 -1.62 -6.13 -23.82
N ILE A 418 -0.78 -5.63 -22.91
CA ILE A 418 0.67 -5.82 -23.04
C ILE A 418 1.05 -7.31 -22.90
N ALA A 419 0.39 -8.06 -22.02
CA ALA A 419 0.62 -9.49 -21.88
C ALA A 419 0.29 -10.24 -23.18
N GLU A 420 -0.84 -9.95 -23.81
CA GLU A 420 -1.28 -10.53 -25.09
C GLU A 420 -0.23 -10.37 -26.19
N PHE A 421 0.22 -9.13 -26.40
CA PHE A 421 1.24 -8.82 -27.40
C PHE A 421 2.59 -9.45 -27.06
N ALA A 422 3.00 -9.40 -25.79
CA ALA A 422 4.29 -9.91 -25.38
C ALA A 422 4.38 -11.44 -25.34
N LEU A 423 3.24 -12.14 -25.16
CA LEU A 423 3.14 -13.59 -25.30
C LEU A 423 3.01 -14.03 -26.77
N GLY A 424 2.73 -13.10 -27.70
CA GLY A 424 2.55 -13.42 -29.10
C GLY A 424 1.20 -14.07 -29.42
N LEU A 425 0.18 -13.83 -28.59
CA LEU A 425 -1.15 -14.46 -28.67
C LEU A 425 -2.17 -13.66 -29.50
N TRP A 426 -1.76 -12.49 -30.01
CA TRP A 426 -2.52 -11.70 -30.96
C TRP A 426 -2.83 -12.49 -32.24
N HIS A 427 -4.11 -12.85 -32.41
CA HIS A 427 -4.65 -13.58 -33.56
C HIS A 427 -5.73 -12.81 -34.28
#